data_AF-A0A970VAU0-F1
#
_entry.id   AF-A0A970VAU0-F1
#
_cell.length_a   1.000
_cell.length_b   1.000
_cell.length_c   1.000
_cell.angle_alpha   90.00
_cell.angle_beta   90.00
_cell.angle_gamma   90.00
#
_symmetry.space_group_name_H-M   'P 1'
#
loop_
_entity.id
_entity.type
_entity.pdbx_description
1 polymer ?
#
loop_
_entity_poly.entity_id
_entity_poly.type
_entity_poly.pdbx_seq_one_letter_code
_entity_poly.pdbx_strand_id
1 'polypeptide(L)'
;MPRGVASDRRRLLQLHAQLAQALRQDDWEAVIKVDQAIRELLQELATRPQLDDGVLEAKARLKKLHAQALLRCAQACERLWEQLLDYLDHAEARVAYQQVSQLGLEERG
;
A
#
# COMPACT_ATOMS: atom_id res chain seq x y z
N MET A 1 -18.89 -28.65 3.62
CA MET A 1 -20.11 -27.82 3.75
C MET A 1 -19.98 -26.62 2.80
N PRO A 2 -20.82 -26.49 1.76
CA PRO A 2 -20.76 -25.32 0.90
C PRO A 2 -21.24 -24.10 1.71
N ARG A 3 -20.33 -23.17 2.01
CA ARG A 3 -20.63 -21.97 2.80
C ARG A 3 -21.59 -21.09 1.99
N GLY A 4 -22.75 -20.80 2.55
CA GLY A 4 -23.83 -20.08 1.88
C GLY A 4 -23.44 -18.66 1.43
N VAL A 5 -24.08 -18.20 0.38
CA VAL A 5 -23.90 -16.89 -0.30
C VAL A 5 -23.86 -15.69 0.67
N ALA A 6 -24.71 -15.68 1.70
CA ALA A 6 -24.74 -14.63 2.71
C ALA A 6 -23.41 -14.51 3.49
N SER A 7 -22.69 -15.63 3.65
CA SER A 7 -21.38 -15.65 4.29
C SER A 7 -20.31 -14.98 3.41
N ASP A 8 -20.38 -15.11 2.09
CA ASP A 8 -19.35 -14.55 1.21
C ASP A 8 -19.50 -13.04 1.06
N ARG A 9 -20.74 -12.55 0.91
CA ARG A 9 -21.03 -11.12 0.90
C ARG A 9 -20.48 -10.45 2.16
N ARG A 10 -20.71 -11.05 3.33
CA ARG A 10 -20.20 -10.54 4.60
C ARG A 10 -18.67 -10.51 4.64
N ARG A 11 -18.00 -11.58 4.18
CA ARG A 11 -16.52 -11.62 4.11
C ARG A 11 -15.97 -10.53 3.19
N LEU A 12 -16.57 -10.32 2.02
CA LEU A 12 -16.18 -9.23 1.10
C LEU A 12 -16.33 -7.85 1.74
N LEU A 13 -17.45 -7.60 2.42
CA LEU A 13 -17.70 -6.33 3.12
C LEU A 13 -16.73 -6.11 4.29
N GLN A 14 -16.38 -7.18 5.01
CA GLN A 14 -15.39 -7.12 6.09
C GLN A 14 -14.00 -6.78 5.55
N LEU A 15 -13.56 -7.45 4.48
CA LEU A 15 -12.27 -7.15 3.83
C LEU A 15 -12.24 -5.72 3.27
N HIS A 16 -13.36 -5.25 2.72
CA HIS A 16 -13.48 -3.84 2.32
C HIS A 16 -13.26 -2.88 3.49
N ALA A 17 -13.91 -3.13 4.63
CA ALA A 17 -13.76 -2.27 5.81
C ALA A 17 -12.32 -2.30 6.36
N GLN A 18 -11.70 -3.48 6.41
CA GLN A 18 -10.31 -3.65 6.85
C GLN A 18 -9.33 -2.92 5.92
N LEU A 19 -9.48 -3.07 4.59
CA LEU A 19 -8.63 -2.37 3.62
C LEU A 19 -8.80 -0.84 3.75
N ALA A 20 -10.03 -0.37 3.90
CA ALA A 20 -10.31 1.05 4.06
C ALA A 20 -9.68 1.61 5.34
N GLN A 21 -9.68 0.84 6.42
CA GLN A 21 -9.03 1.23 7.68
C GLN A 21 -7.51 1.25 7.55
N ALA A 22 -6.89 0.20 7.00
CA ALA A 22 -5.45 0.13 6.80
C ALA A 22 -4.95 1.31 5.94
N LEU A 23 -5.67 1.64 4.85
CA LEU A 23 -5.36 2.80 4.01
C LEU A 23 -5.53 4.14 4.73
N ARG A 24 -6.48 4.27 5.66
CA ARG A 24 -6.62 5.51 6.46
C ARG A 24 -5.47 5.70 7.45
N GLN A 25 -4.87 4.60 7.89
CA GLN A 25 -3.78 4.59 8.87
C GLN A 25 -2.40 4.57 8.21
N ASP A 26 -2.33 4.50 6.87
CA ASP A 26 -1.11 4.23 6.11
C ASP A 26 -0.34 3.00 6.64
N ASP A 27 -1.08 2.01 7.17
CA ASP A 27 -0.54 0.76 7.68
C ASP A 27 -0.30 -0.21 6.51
N TRP A 28 0.86 -0.08 5.87
CA TRP A 28 1.23 -0.85 4.69
C TRP A 28 1.35 -2.35 4.97
N GLU A 29 1.71 -2.75 6.20
CA GLU A 29 1.75 -4.17 6.58
C GLU A 29 0.34 -4.76 6.64
N ALA A 30 -0.61 -4.03 7.24
CA ALA A 30 -2.02 -4.42 7.23
C ALA A 30 -2.60 -4.44 5.81
N VAL A 31 -2.21 -3.51 4.93
CA VAL A 31 -2.64 -3.52 3.52
C VAL A 31 -2.23 -4.82 2.83
N ILE A 32 -0.99 -5.30 3.02
CA ILE A 32 -0.51 -6.55 2.42
C ILE A 32 -1.31 -7.76 2.93
N LYS A 33 -1.55 -7.84 4.25
CA LYS A 33 -2.32 -8.94 4.86
C LYS A 33 -3.76 -8.98 4.33
N VAL A 34 -4.40 -7.81 4.22
CA VAL A 34 -5.77 -7.72 3.69
C VAL A 34 -5.80 -8.06 2.20
N ASP A 35 -4.81 -7.64 1.42
CA ASP A 35 -4.72 -7.97 -0.01
C ASP A 35 -4.61 -9.49 -0.27
N GLN A 36 -3.79 -10.19 0.51
CA GLN A 36 -3.68 -11.64 0.45
C GLN A 36 -5.02 -12.32 0.75
N ALA A 37 -5.71 -11.88 1.81
CA ALA A 37 -7.02 -12.41 2.16
C ALA A 37 -8.10 -12.11 1.09
N ILE A 38 -8.01 -10.96 0.41
CA ILE A 38 -8.85 -10.63 -0.75
C ILE A 38 -8.59 -11.62 -1.88
N ARG A 39 -7.33 -11.88 -2.22
CA ARG A 39 -6.96 -12.83 -3.27
C ARG A 39 -7.52 -14.22 -2.99
N GLU A 40 -7.33 -14.74 -1.78
CA GLU A 40 -7.82 -16.06 -1.37
C GLU A 40 -9.34 -16.16 -1.50
N LEU A 41 -10.08 -15.17 -0.98
CA LEU A 41 -11.53 -15.15 -1.09
C LEU A 41 -12.00 -15.08 -2.56
N LEU A 42 -11.34 -14.30 -3.40
CA LEU A 42 -11.68 -14.21 -4.81
C LEU A 42 -11.41 -15.52 -5.56
N GLN A 43 -10.37 -16.25 -5.20
CA GLN A 43 -10.08 -17.58 -5.74
C GLN A 43 -11.14 -18.59 -5.30
N GLU A 44 -11.53 -18.59 -4.02
CA GLU A 44 -12.65 -19.42 -3.54
C GLU A 44 -13.94 -19.10 -4.31
N LEU A 45 -14.28 -17.83 -4.46
CA LEU A 45 -15.49 -17.39 -5.17
C LEU A 45 -15.48 -17.77 -6.66
N ALA A 46 -14.32 -17.82 -7.30
CA ALA A 46 -14.19 -18.21 -8.70
C ALA A 46 -14.56 -19.68 -8.95
N THR A 47 -14.49 -20.54 -7.93
CA THR A 47 -14.93 -21.95 -8.03
C THR A 47 -16.44 -22.12 -8.01
N ARG A 48 -17.20 -21.06 -7.72
CA ARG A 48 -18.66 -21.12 -7.62
C ARG A 48 -19.31 -20.99 -9.00
N PRO A 49 -20.27 -21.84 -9.35
CA PRO A 49 -20.92 -21.81 -10.66
C PRO A 49 -21.75 -20.54 -10.88
N GLN A 50 -22.29 -19.95 -9.81
CA GLN A 50 -23.02 -18.70 -9.87
C GLN A 50 -22.82 -17.90 -8.58
N LEU A 51 -22.68 -16.58 -8.74
CA LEU A 51 -22.63 -15.63 -7.65
C LEU A 51 -23.92 -14.83 -7.62
N ASP A 52 -24.42 -14.60 -6.42
CA ASP A 52 -25.58 -13.74 -6.18
C ASP A 52 -25.24 -12.26 -6.42
N ASP A 53 -26.24 -11.48 -6.79
CA ASP A 53 -26.10 -10.05 -7.09
C ASP A 53 -25.50 -9.27 -5.92
N GLY A 54 -25.85 -9.61 -4.67
CA GLY A 54 -25.28 -8.98 -3.49
C GLY A 54 -23.80 -9.29 -3.28
N VAL A 55 -23.33 -10.45 -3.73
CA VAL A 55 -21.90 -10.82 -3.72
C VAL A 55 -21.17 -10.09 -4.85
N LEU A 56 -21.79 -9.98 -6.03
CA LEU A 56 -21.24 -9.24 -7.16
C LEU A 56 -21.10 -7.74 -6.84
N GLU A 57 -22.09 -7.15 -6.18
CA GLU A 57 -22.06 -5.75 -5.75
C GLU A 57 -20.93 -5.53 -4.72
N ALA A 58 -20.82 -6.40 -3.70
CA ALA A 58 -19.76 -6.32 -2.70
C ALA A 58 -18.37 -6.46 -3.34
N LYS A 59 -18.22 -7.36 -4.32
CA LYS A 59 -16.99 -7.54 -5.09
C LYS A 59 -16.65 -6.30 -5.92
N ALA A 60 -17.63 -5.65 -6.53
CA ALA A 60 -17.43 -4.42 -7.30
C ALA A 60 -16.95 -3.26 -6.40
N ARG A 61 -17.56 -3.10 -5.21
CA ARG A 61 -17.13 -2.11 -4.22
C ARG A 61 -15.68 -2.35 -3.77
N LEU A 62 -15.34 -3.60 -3.45
CA LEU A 62 -13.99 -3.99 -3.07
C LEU A 62 -12.97 -3.72 -4.18
N LYS A 63 -13.31 -4.02 -5.44
CA LYS A 63 -12.46 -3.73 -6.61
C LYS A 63 -12.16 -2.24 -6.74
N LYS A 64 -13.16 -1.38 -6.55
CA LYS A 64 -12.99 0.08 -6.62
C LYS A 64 -12.03 0.58 -5.55
N LEU A 65 -12.18 0.10 -4.31
CA LEU A 65 -11.29 0.47 -3.21
C LEU A 65 -9.86 -0.03 -3.45
N HIS A 66 -9.69 -1.25 -3.93
CA HIS A 66 -8.37 -1.80 -4.22
C HIS A 66 -7.64 -1.01 -5.33
N ALA A 67 -8.35 -0.53 -6.36
CA ALA A 67 -7.74 0.36 -7.35
C ALA A 67 -7.22 1.67 -6.75
N GLN A 68 -7.94 2.23 -5.76
CA GLN A 68 -7.46 3.41 -5.01
C GLN A 68 -6.26 3.07 -4.12
N ALA A 69 -6.24 1.86 -3.54
CA ALA A 69 -5.10 1.37 -2.75
C ALA A 69 -3.82 1.36 -3.59
N LEU A 70 -3.88 0.84 -4.82
CA LEU A 70 -2.74 0.81 -5.74
C LEU A 70 -2.19 2.20 -6.04
N LEU A 71 -3.07 3.18 -6.28
CA LEU A 71 -2.66 4.57 -6.50
C LEU A 71 -1.98 5.15 -5.26
N ARG A 72 -2.54 4.92 -4.06
CA ARG A 72 -1.93 5.39 -2.81
C ARG A 72 -0.58 4.74 -2.52
N CYS A 73 -0.41 3.46 -2.86
CA CYS A 73 0.88 2.79 -2.77
C CYS A 73 1.92 3.44 -3.69
N ALA A 74 1.56 3.72 -4.96
CA ALA A 74 2.46 4.39 -5.89
C ALA A 74 2.90 5.77 -5.37
N GLN A 75 1.95 6.57 -4.89
CA GLN A 75 2.23 7.88 -4.28
C GLN A 75 3.11 7.77 -3.03
N ALA A 76 2.93 6.73 -2.21
CA ALA A 76 3.77 6.51 -1.04
C ALA A 76 5.21 6.15 -1.43
N CYS A 77 5.39 5.33 -2.47
CA CYS A 77 6.71 5.02 -3.03
C CYS A 77 7.39 6.27 -3.61
N GLU A 78 6.66 7.12 -4.33
CA GLU A 78 7.18 8.39 -4.85
C GLU A 78 7.66 9.30 -3.72
N ARG A 79 6.85 9.50 -2.67
CA ARG A 79 7.26 10.31 -1.51
C ARG A 79 8.51 9.76 -0.80
N LEU A 80 8.61 8.44 -0.66
CA LEU A 80 9.81 7.82 -0.08
C LEU A 80 11.04 8.06 -0.97
N TRP A 81 10.85 8.00 -2.29
CA TRP A 81 11.88 8.30 -3.26
C TRP A 81 12.37 9.76 -3.14
N GLU A 82 11.46 10.72 -3.08
CA GLU A 82 11.78 12.14 -2.88
C GLU A 82 12.60 12.35 -1.58
N GLN A 83 12.15 11.75 -0.47
CA GLN A 83 12.87 11.83 0.80
C GLN A 83 14.28 11.25 0.73
N LEU A 84 14.46 10.12 0.04
CA LEU A 84 15.78 9.50 -0.13
C LEU A 84 16.72 10.37 -0.96
N LEU A 85 16.20 11.05 -2.00
CA LEU A 85 16.97 12.01 -2.79
C LEU A 85 17.38 13.21 -1.95
N ASP A 86 16.46 13.79 -1.17
CA ASP A 86 16.77 14.89 -0.25
C ASP A 86 17.90 14.52 0.73
N TYR A 87 17.86 13.29 1.28
CA TYR A 87 18.92 12.81 2.16
C TYR A 87 20.28 12.70 1.46
N LEU A 88 20.29 12.30 0.20
CA LEU A 88 21.51 12.20 -0.61
C LEU A 88 22.09 13.60 -0.86
N ASP A 89 21.27 14.53 -1.33
CA ASP A 89 21.67 15.92 -1.60
C ASP A 89 22.21 16.60 -0.33
N HIS A 90 21.53 16.39 0.81
CA HIS A 90 22.02 16.90 2.10
C HIS A 90 23.32 16.24 2.55
N ALA A 91 23.53 14.95 2.27
CA ALA A 91 24.79 14.27 2.59
C ALA A 91 25.94 14.80 1.72
N GLU A 92 25.72 14.98 0.42
CA GLU A 92 26.69 15.53 -0.52
C GLU A 92 27.08 16.97 -0.15
N ALA A 93 26.08 17.81 0.18
CA ALA A 93 26.33 19.17 0.63
C ALA A 93 27.22 19.21 1.89
N ARG A 94 26.96 18.35 2.89
CA ARG A 94 27.81 18.28 4.11
C ARG A 94 29.26 17.89 3.78
N VAL A 95 29.47 16.95 2.87
CA VAL A 95 30.81 16.52 2.46
C VAL A 95 31.56 17.65 1.74
N ALA A 96 30.88 18.38 0.84
CA ALA A 96 31.47 19.53 0.16
C ALA A 96 31.92 20.62 1.14
N TYR A 97 31.11 20.95 2.15
CA TYR A 97 31.51 21.93 3.18
C TYR A 97 32.68 21.45 4.06
N GLN A 98 32.76 20.14 4.36
CA GLN A 98 33.89 19.57 5.11
C GLN A 98 35.20 19.67 4.32
N GLN A 99 35.18 19.37 3.02
CA GLN A 99 36.37 19.46 2.16
C GLN A 99 36.88 20.90 2.02
N VAL A 100 35.97 21.87 1.80
CA VAL A 100 36.35 23.29 1.73
C VAL A 100 36.93 23.79 3.06
N SER A 101 36.39 23.32 4.19
CA SER A 101 36.93 23.66 5.52
C SER A 101 38.34 23.09 5.75
N GLN A 102 38.63 21.88 5.25
CA GLN A 102 39.95 21.25 5.35
C GLN A 102 40.98 21.96 4.45
N LEU A 103 40.62 22.24 3.19
CA LEU A 103 41.49 22.96 2.25
C LEU A 103 41.83 24.38 2.75
N GLY A 104 40.85 25.10 3.32
CA GLY A 104 41.09 26.43 3.91
C GLY A 104 41.91 26.43 5.20
N LEU A 105 42.07 25.28 5.87
CA LEU A 105 42.97 25.11 7.01
C LEU A 105 44.41 24.77 6.55
N GLU A 106 44.56 24.06 5.43
CA GLU A 106 45.87 23.74 4.84
C GLU A 106 46.55 24.95 4.19
N GLU A 107 45.80 25.90 3.61
CA GLU A 107 46.36 27.15 3.05
C GLU A 107 46.82 28.17 4.12
N ARG A 108 46.54 27.91 5.40
CA ARG A 108 46.87 28.81 6.53
C ARG A 108 47.95 28.26 7.48
N GLY A 109 48.50 27.08 7.18
CA GLY A 109 49.65 26.49 7.88
C GLY A 109 50.94 26.68 7.11
#